data_AF-A0A353GII4-F1
#
_entry.id   AF-A0A353GII4-F1
#
_cell.length_a   1.000
_cell.length_b   1.000
_cell.length_c   1.000
_cell.angle_alpha   90.00
_cell.angle_beta   90.00
_cell.angle_gamma   90.00
#
_symmetry.space_group_name_H-M   'P 1'
#
loop_
_entity.id
_entity.type
_entity.pdbx_description
1 polymer ?
#
loop_
_entity_poly.entity_id
_entity_poly.type
_entity_poly.pdbx_seq_one_letter_code
_entity_poly.pdbx_strand_id
1 'polypeptide(L)'
;MPKSLVIDPKTVRQKSEITFDPIPVNHYDRSIKQEIESGRFSQADLIRIFRDMTVLRTFETALNEIKLRGNYKGVEYNHRGPAHLSIGQESAAVGMAYTLDENDHIYGSHRSHGEILAKGLSSIHKLGDAKLMDIMSAFFSGDCLRVVEKDAKGDTKDLALDFLLYGAFAEIFGRENGFNKGMGGSMHAFFLPFGIYPN
;
A
#
# COMPACT_ATOMS: atom_id res chain seq x y z
N MET A 1 -14.49 13.29 18.86
CA MET A 1 -15.97 13.26 18.95
C MET A 1 -16.52 12.90 17.59
N PRO A 2 -17.21 11.75 17.43
CA PRO A 2 -17.89 11.41 16.18
C PRO A 2 -18.92 12.52 15.90
N LYS A 3 -18.84 13.16 14.73
CA LYS A 3 -19.90 14.08 14.30
C LYS A 3 -21.15 13.25 14.07
N SER A 4 -22.13 13.33 14.96
CA SER A 4 -23.45 12.77 14.70
C SER A 4 -24.12 13.61 13.62
N LEU A 5 -24.30 13.03 12.43
CA LEU A 5 -25.13 13.63 11.38
C LEU A 5 -26.57 13.14 11.61
N VAL A 6 -27.38 13.99 12.26
CA VAL A 6 -28.82 13.72 12.41
C VAL A 6 -29.47 13.91 11.05
N ILE A 7 -29.85 12.81 10.40
CA ILE A 7 -30.60 12.84 9.14
C ILE A 7 -32.09 12.86 9.49
N ASP A 8 -32.70 14.05 9.46
CA ASP A 8 -34.15 14.20 9.53
C ASP A 8 -34.75 14.18 8.12
N PRO A 9 -35.54 13.15 7.75
CA PRO A 9 -36.19 13.06 6.44
C PRO A 9 -37.05 14.28 6.08
N LYS A 10 -37.63 14.98 7.07
CA LYS A 10 -38.41 16.21 6.84
C LYS A 10 -37.53 17.38 6.43
N THR A 11 -36.25 17.35 6.77
CA THR A 11 -35.28 18.40 6.47
C THR A 11 -34.51 18.06 5.20
N VAL A 12 -33.95 16.84 5.09
CA VAL A 12 -33.12 16.45 3.92
C VAL A 12 -33.92 16.21 2.63
N ARG A 13 -35.25 16.12 2.71
CA ARG A 13 -36.14 15.99 1.54
C ARG A 13 -36.98 17.24 1.27
N GLN A 14 -36.68 18.37 1.92
CA GLN A 14 -37.34 19.63 1.58
C GLN A 14 -37.03 20.03 0.14
N LYS A 15 -38.04 20.60 -0.52
CA LYS A 15 -37.87 21.21 -1.84
C LYS A 15 -36.84 22.34 -1.70
N SER A 16 -35.77 22.24 -2.47
CA SER A 16 -34.70 23.23 -2.52
C SER A 16 -34.06 23.17 -3.90
N GLU A 17 -33.31 24.21 -4.24
CA GLU A 17 -32.50 24.28 -5.44
C GLU A 17 -31.04 24.37 -5.03
N ILE A 18 -30.16 23.60 -5.69
CA ILE A 18 -28.72 23.66 -5.49
C ILE A 18 -28.13 24.34 -6.71
N THR A 19 -27.50 25.50 -6.51
CA THR A 19 -26.63 26.12 -7.53
C THR A 19 -25.20 25.71 -7.23
N PHE A 20 -24.50 25.12 -8.19
CA PHE A 20 -23.10 24.73 -8.05
C PHE A 20 -22.22 25.54 -9.00
N ASP A 21 -21.07 26.00 -8.51
CA ASP A 21 -20.01 26.48 -9.39
C ASP A 21 -19.52 25.32 -10.26
N PRO A 22 -19.14 25.56 -11.54
CA PRO A 22 -18.59 24.53 -12.39
C PRO A 22 -17.46 23.77 -11.68
N ILE A 23 -17.60 22.44 -11.57
CA ILE A 23 -16.58 21.60 -10.94
C ILE A 23 -15.49 21.36 -12.00
N PRO A 24 -14.25 21.82 -11.77
CA PRO A 24 -13.16 21.56 -12.70
C PRO A 24 -12.84 20.06 -12.73
N VAL A 25 -12.84 19.46 -13.92
CA VAL A 25 -12.54 18.03 -14.12
C VAL A 25 -11.26 17.91 -14.93
N ASN A 26 -10.29 17.14 -14.44
CA ASN A 26 -8.97 16.94 -15.09
C ASN A 26 -8.18 18.25 -15.35
N HIS A 27 -8.31 19.25 -14.47
CA HIS A 27 -7.61 20.54 -14.61
C HIS A 27 -6.14 20.51 -14.20
N TYR A 28 -5.63 19.39 -13.69
CA TYR A 28 -4.21 19.30 -13.33
C TYR A 28 -3.36 19.30 -14.61
N ASP A 29 -2.62 20.38 -14.83
CA ASP A 29 -1.88 20.66 -16.07
C ASP A 29 -0.39 20.99 -15.82
N ARG A 30 0.07 20.84 -14.58
CA ARG A 30 1.44 21.19 -14.21
C ARG A 30 2.44 20.12 -14.63
N SER A 31 3.52 20.57 -15.25
CA SER A 31 4.68 19.73 -15.56
C SER A 31 5.53 19.45 -14.31
N ILE A 32 6.34 18.38 -14.37
CA ILE A 32 7.34 18.05 -13.34
C ILE A 32 8.25 19.24 -13.02
N LYS A 33 8.69 19.99 -14.05
CA LYS A 33 9.52 21.17 -13.87
C LYS A 33 8.83 22.23 -13.02
N GLN A 34 7.56 22.53 -13.33
CA GLN A 34 6.76 23.50 -12.57
C GLN A 34 6.48 23.02 -11.14
N GLU A 35 6.33 21.72 -10.92
CA GLU A 35 6.19 21.16 -9.58
C GLU A 35 7.43 21.39 -8.72
N ILE A 36 8.62 21.12 -9.28
CA ILE A 36 9.90 21.36 -8.61
C ILE A 36 10.12 22.85 -8.37
N GLU A 37 9.91 23.69 -9.39
CA GLU A 37 10.07 25.15 -9.29
C GLU A 37 9.10 25.76 -8.27
N SER A 38 7.91 25.18 -8.10
CA SER A 38 6.95 25.62 -7.08
C SER A 38 7.33 25.23 -5.65
N GLY A 39 8.34 24.37 -5.47
CA GLY A 39 8.75 23.85 -4.17
C GLY A 39 7.80 22.85 -3.53
N ARG A 40 6.75 22.40 -4.23
CA ARG A 40 5.81 21.39 -3.70
C ARG A 40 6.42 20.01 -3.62
N PHE A 41 7.31 19.66 -4.54
CA PHE A 41 8.04 18.40 -4.55
C PHE A 41 9.50 18.66 -4.87
N SER A 42 10.40 17.99 -4.14
CA SER A 42 11.80 17.89 -4.54
C SER A 42 11.98 16.85 -5.65
N GLN A 43 13.14 16.87 -6.30
CA GLN A 43 13.51 15.81 -7.24
C GLN A 43 13.53 14.42 -6.55
N ALA A 44 13.99 14.37 -5.30
CA ALA A 44 14.01 13.14 -4.52
C ALA A 44 12.60 12.59 -4.24
N ASP A 45 11.64 13.48 -3.97
CA ASP A 45 10.24 13.10 -3.77
C ASP A 45 9.64 12.47 -5.04
N LEU A 46 9.88 13.08 -6.20
CA LEU A 46 9.35 12.57 -7.47
C LEU A 46 10.00 11.24 -7.86
N ILE A 47 11.30 11.07 -7.61
CA ILE A 47 12.00 9.78 -7.79
C ILE A 47 11.40 8.72 -6.87
N ARG A 48 11.12 9.07 -5.61
CA ARG A 48 10.49 8.16 -4.65
C ARG A 48 9.09 7.76 -5.09
N ILE A 49 8.25 8.71 -5.52
CA ILE A 49 6.90 8.43 -6.04
C ILE A 49 6.97 7.46 -7.23
N PHE A 50 7.89 7.70 -8.17
CA PHE A 50 8.08 6.81 -9.30
C PHE A 50 8.60 5.42 -8.89
N ARG A 51 9.55 5.36 -7.96
CA ARG A 51 10.05 4.10 -7.38
C ARG A 51 8.91 3.30 -6.78
N ASP A 52 8.08 3.93 -5.95
CA ASP A 52 6.99 3.25 -5.24
C ASP A 52 5.96 2.68 -6.23
N MET A 53 5.58 3.46 -7.26
CA MET A 53 4.71 2.94 -8.33
C MET A 53 5.34 1.75 -9.08
N THR A 54 6.66 1.79 -9.30
CA THR A 54 7.39 0.71 -9.98
C THR A 54 7.46 -0.55 -9.11
N VAL A 55 7.62 -0.41 -7.78
CA VAL A 55 7.56 -1.53 -6.84
C VAL A 55 6.19 -2.21 -6.89
N LEU A 56 5.10 -1.43 -6.81
CA LEU A 56 3.73 -1.94 -6.92
C LEU A 56 3.52 -2.68 -8.26
N ARG A 57 3.87 -2.05 -9.39
CA ARG A 57 3.77 -2.65 -10.71
C ARG A 57 4.54 -3.97 -10.81
N THR A 58 5.76 -4.01 -10.26
CA THR A 58 6.62 -5.18 -10.31
C THR A 58 6.04 -6.34 -9.49
N PHE A 59 5.55 -6.03 -8.29
CA PHE A 59 4.89 -6.99 -7.42
C PHE A 59 3.67 -7.63 -8.11
N GLU A 60 2.79 -6.79 -8.65
CA GLU A 60 1.57 -7.20 -9.36
C GLU A 60 1.89 -8.01 -10.63
N THR A 61 2.92 -7.60 -11.37
CA THR A 61 3.38 -8.33 -12.57
C THR A 61 3.91 -9.71 -12.20
N ALA A 62 4.66 -9.83 -11.10
CA ALA A 62 5.14 -11.13 -10.63
C ALA A 62 3.98 -12.07 -10.27
N LEU A 63 2.97 -11.57 -9.55
CA LEU A 63 1.76 -12.34 -9.25
C LEU A 63 1.00 -12.75 -10.51
N ASN A 64 0.88 -11.85 -11.49
CA ASN A 64 0.23 -12.14 -12.76
C ASN A 64 0.93 -13.27 -13.52
N GLU A 65 2.25 -13.21 -13.63
CA GLU A 65 3.06 -14.24 -14.30
C GLU A 65 2.90 -15.59 -13.60
N ILE A 66 2.96 -15.63 -12.26
CA ILE A 66 2.71 -16.85 -11.48
C ILE A 66 1.29 -17.37 -11.73
N LYS A 67 0.28 -16.50 -11.78
CA LYS A 67 -1.11 -16.92 -11.97
C LYS A 67 -1.37 -17.50 -13.36
N LEU A 68 -0.78 -16.89 -14.39
CA LEU A 68 -0.99 -17.29 -15.78
C LEU A 68 -0.10 -18.46 -16.21
N ARG A 69 1.12 -18.54 -15.69
CA ARG A 69 2.16 -19.46 -16.18
C ARG A 69 2.69 -20.42 -15.11
N GLY A 70 2.32 -20.24 -13.85
CA GLY A 70 2.85 -21.03 -12.74
C GLY A 70 4.33 -20.77 -12.46
N ASN A 71 4.91 -19.69 -13.00
CA ASN A 71 6.33 -19.39 -12.91
C ASN A 71 6.57 -17.88 -12.89
N TYR A 72 7.55 -17.43 -12.11
CA TYR A 72 8.16 -16.13 -12.28
C TYR A 72 9.68 -16.23 -12.10
N LYS A 73 10.44 -15.84 -13.14
CA LYS A 73 11.91 -15.87 -13.15
C LYS A 73 12.51 -17.21 -12.69
N GLY A 74 11.92 -18.34 -13.09
CA GLY A 74 12.39 -19.67 -12.72
C GLY A 74 11.87 -20.17 -11.37
N VAL A 75 11.15 -19.35 -10.60
CA VAL A 75 10.45 -19.79 -9.39
C VAL A 75 9.09 -20.33 -9.78
N GLU A 76 8.92 -21.64 -9.72
CA GLU A 76 7.65 -22.30 -9.98
C GLU A 76 6.74 -22.28 -8.76
N TYR A 77 5.47 -21.91 -8.95
CA TYR A 77 4.46 -21.95 -7.91
C TYR A 77 3.05 -22.02 -8.52
N ASN A 78 2.21 -22.90 -7.98
CA ASN A 78 0.81 -23.01 -8.39
C ASN A 78 -0.11 -22.22 -7.46
N HIS A 79 -0.41 -20.96 -7.82
CA HIS A 79 -1.32 -20.13 -7.05
C HIS A 79 -2.79 -20.43 -7.36
N ARG A 80 -3.43 -21.19 -6.45
CA ARG A 80 -4.84 -21.58 -6.57
C ARG A 80 -5.84 -20.51 -6.11
N GLY A 81 -5.40 -19.55 -5.29
CA GLY A 81 -6.26 -18.47 -4.78
C GLY A 81 -6.67 -17.45 -5.84
N PRO A 82 -7.71 -16.64 -5.57
CA PRO A 82 -8.02 -15.47 -6.40
C PRO A 82 -6.91 -14.43 -6.27
N ALA A 83 -6.63 -13.68 -7.33
CA ALA A 83 -5.72 -12.54 -7.30
C ALA A 83 -6.34 -11.38 -8.11
N HIS A 84 -6.68 -10.27 -7.44
CA HIS A 84 -7.24 -9.09 -8.07
C HIS A 84 -6.15 -8.04 -8.24
N LEU A 85 -5.58 -7.98 -9.43
CA LEU A 85 -4.40 -7.17 -9.69
C LEU A 85 -4.74 -5.68 -9.83
N SER A 86 -3.98 -4.79 -9.21
CA SER A 86 -4.13 -3.33 -9.31
C SER A 86 -3.28 -2.68 -10.42
N ILE A 87 -2.85 -3.45 -11.42
CA ILE A 87 -2.02 -2.97 -12.54
C ILE A 87 -2.72 -1.78 -13.23
N GLY A 88 -2.02 -0.64 -13.29
CA GLY A 88 -2.52 0.61 -13.86
C GLY A 88 -3.19 1.56 -12.85
N GLN A 89 -3.28 1.16 -11.58
CA GLN A 89 -3.86 1.95 -10.48
C GLN A 89 -2.81 2.39 -9.46
N GLU A 90 -1.51 2.24 -9.77
CA GLU A 90 -0.41 2.49 -8.83
C GLU A 90 -0.36 3.94 -8.37
N SER A 91 -0.67 4.88 -9.26
CA SER A 91 -0.68 6.32 -8.94
C SER A 91 -1.74 6.69 -7.91
N ALA A 92 -2.90 6.02 -7.92
CA ALA A 92 -3.95 6.24 -6.94
C ALA A 92 -3.50 5.77 -5.54
N ALA A 93 -2.92 4.57 -5.46
CA ALA A 93 -2.43 4.01 -4.20
C ALA A 93 -1.22 4.80 -3.65
N VAL A 94 -0.21 5.07 -4.48
CA VAL A 94 0.98 5.82 -4.06
C VAL A 94 0.65 7.27 -3.73
N GLY A 95 -0.17 7.94 -4.56
CA GLY A 95 -0.57 9.32 -4.32
C GLY A 95 -1.32 9.50 -3.00
N MET A 96 -2.23 8.58 -2.68
CA MET A 96 -2.93 8.53 -1.40
C MET A 96 -1.96 8.25 -0.25
N ALA A 97 -1.15 7.19 -0.33
CA ALA A 97 -0.25 6.80 0.74
C ALA A 97 0.87 7.80 1.02
N TYR A 98 1.34 8.54 0.00
CA TYR A 98 2.47 9.46 0.09
C TYR A 98 2.30 10.49 1.21
N THR A 99 1.08 10.98 1.42
CA THR A 99 0.77 11.97 2.46
C THR A 99 0.50 11.35 3.83
N LEU A 100 0.20 10.05 3.92
CA LEU A 100 -0.22 9.39 5.15
C LEU A 100 0.94 8.79 5.96
N ASP A 101 0.83 8.79 7.29
CA ASP A 101 1.78 8.12 8.19
C ASP A 101 1.15 6.91 8.92
N GLU A 102 1.88 6.19 9.75
CA GLU A 102 1.39 4.98 10.42
C GLU A 102 0.15 5.19 11.32
N ASN A 103 -0.16 6.42 11.71
CA ASN A 103 -1.32 6.77 12.53
C ASN A 103 -2.59 6.98 11.69
N ASP A 104 -2.45 7.18 10.38
CA ASP A 104 -3.59 7.24 9.47
C ASP A 104 -4.04 5.83 9.08
N HIS A 105 -5.32 5.53 9.32
CA HIS A 105 -5.88 4.22 9.03
C HIS A 105 -6.42 4.15 7.61
N ILE A 106 -6.00 3.14 6.85
CA ILE A 106 -6.59 2.79 5.56
C ILE A 106 -7.36 1.49 5.68
N TYR A 107 -8.50 1.43 4.98
CA TYR A 107 -9.34 0.24 4.85
C TYR A 107 -9.35 -0.13 3.37
N GLY A 108 -8.69 -1.24 3.06
CA GLY A 108 -8.51 -1.65 1.67
C GLY A 108 -9.77 -2.27 1.07
N SER A 109 -9.74 -2.49 -0.25
CA SER A 109 -10.77 -3.29 -0.94
C SER A 109 -10.35 -4.76 -1.13
N HIS A 110 -11.02 -5.51 -2.02
CA HIS A 110 -10.55 -6.83 -2.46
C HIS A 110 -9.36 -6.75 -3.46
N ARG A 111 -8.98 -5.52 -3.86
CA ARG A 111 -7.88 -5.17 -4.78
C ARG A 111 -6.82 -4.35 -4.03
N SER A 112 -6.50 -4.75 -2.81
CA SER A 112 -5.76 -3.92 -1.85
C SER A 112 -4.24 -4.10 -1.90
N HIS A 113 -3.67 -4.93 -2.80
CA HIS A 113 -2.21 -5.16 -2.85
C HIS A 113 -1.44 -3.86 -2.99
N GLY A 114 -1.83 -3.03 -3.96
CA GLY A 114 -1.24 -1.71 -4.17
C GLY A 114 -1.42 -0.80 -2.95
N GLU A 115 -2.58 -0.80 -2.31
CA GLU A 115 -2.87 0.03 -1.12
C GLU A 115 -2.00 -0.37 0.08
N ILE A 116 -1.88 -1.68 0.35
CA ILE A 116 -1.04 -2.26 1.40
C ILE A 116 0.42 -1.88 1.18
N LEU A 117 0.93 -2.12 -0.04
CA LEU A 117 2.33 -1.85 -0.37
C LEU A 117 2.63 -0.36 -0.36
N ALA A 118 1.78 0.48 -0.96
CA ALA A 118 1.99 1.92 -0.98
C ALA A 118 2.01 2.51 0.43
N LYS A 119 1.06 2.09 1.27
CA LYS A 119 1.01 2.51 2.67
C LYS A 119 2.24 2.05 3.44
N GLY A 120 2.64 0.79 3.27
CA GLY A 120 3.84 0.25 3.90
C GLY A 120 5.11 0.98 3.47
N LEU A 121 5.30 1.25 2.18
CA LEU A 121 6.45 2.01 1.66
C LEU A 121 6.47 3.44 2.22
N SER A 122 5.31 4.08 2.36
CA SER A 122 5.20 5.41 2.95
C SER A 122 5.56 5.43 4.44
N SER A 123 5.03 4.48 5.21
CA SER A 123 5.37 4.30 6.62
C SER A 123 6.85 3.99 6.81
N ILE A 124 7.42 3.08 6.01
CA ILE A 124 8.85 2.77 6.07
C ILE A 124 9.67 4.02 5.80
N HIS A 125 9.33 4.84 4.82
CA HIS A 125 10.08 6.06 4.57
C HIS A 125 10.07 7.02 5.77
N LYS A 126 8.91 7.21 6.41
CA LYS A 126 8.69 8.21 7.47
C LYS A 126 9.15 7.77 8.86
N LEU A 127 9.09 6.48 9.18
CA LEU A 127 9.45 5.96 10.50
C LEU A 127 10.97 5.94 10.72
N GLY A 128 11.43 6.16 11.95
CA GLY A 128 12.85 5.99 12.29
C GLY A 128 13.26 4.52 12.40
N ASP A 129 14.54 4.23 12.22
CA ASP A 129 15.13 2.88 12.22
C ASP A 129 14.78 2.08 13.48
N ALA A 130 14.91 2.67 14.67
CA ALA A 130 14.58 2.00 15.93
C ALA A 130 13.11 1.55 15.95
N LYS A 131 12.19 2.41 15.49
CA LYS A 131 10.76 2.11 15.45
C LYS A 131 10.44 1.02 14.44
N LEU A 132 11.11 1.00 13.29
CA LEU A 132 10.98 -0.06 12.29
C LEU A 132 11.43 -1.40 12.85
N MET A 133 12.60 -1.45 13.48
CA MET A 133 13.10 -2.68 14.11
C MET A 133 12.20 -3.18 15.23
N ASP A 134 11.68 -2.28 16.08
CA ASP A 134 10.72 -2.63 17.12
C ASP A 134 9.45 -3.26 16.51
N ILE A 135 8.89 -2.64 15.47
CA ILE A 135 7.70 -3.17 14.78
C ILE A 135 7.98 -4.56 14.19
N MET A 136 9.06 -4.69 13.41
CA MET A 136 9.36 -5.95 12.69
C MET A 136 9.72 -7.09 13.63
N SER A 137 10.43 -6.81 14.74
CA SER A 137 10.81 -7.83 15.72
C SER A 137 9.67 -8.22 16.66
N ALA A 138 8.78 -7.29 17.01
CA ALA A 138 7.61 -7.59 17.83
C ALA A 138 6.50 -8.30 17.04
N PHE A 139 6.34 -7.97 15.75
CA PHE A 139 5.27 -8.51 14.93
C PHE A 139 5.42 -10.02 14.74
N PHE A 140 4.47 -10.78 15.29
CA PHE A 140 4.55 -12.24 15.41
C PHE A 140 5.94 -12.71 15.86
N SER A 141 6.48 -12.07 16.89
CA SER A 141 7.80 -12.41 17.44
C SER A 141 8.93 -12.42 16.40
N GLY A 142 8.81 -11.66 15.31
CA GLY A 142 9.84 -11.53 14.28
C GLY A 142 9.89 -12.68 13.27
N ASP A 143 8.83 -13.49 13.15
CA ASP A 143 8.81 -14.64 12.23
C ASP A 143 9.12 -14.28 10.78
N CYS A 144 8.58 -13.15 10.28
CA CYS A 144 8.86 -12.64 8.94
C CYS A 144 10.28 -12.04 8.87
N LEU A 145 10.66 -11.24 9.86
CA LEU A 145 11.97 -10.59 9.95
C LEU A 145 13.11 -11.61 9.89
N ARG A 146 13.01 -12.73 10.63
CA ARG A 146 14.01 -13.80 10.64
C ARG A 146 14.22 -14.49 9.29
N VAL A 147 13.26 -14.38 8.36
CA VAL A 147 13.46 -14.90 7.00
C VAL A 147 14.29 -13.94 6.19
N VAL A 148 13.90 -12.67 6.16
CA VAL A 148 14.54 -11.66 5.31
C VAL A 148 15.92 -11.22 5.83
N GLU A 149 16.15 -11.26 7.14
CA GLU A 149 17.43 -10.84 7.73
C GLU A 149 18.63 -11.72 7.30
N LYS A 150 18.36 -12.96 6.88
CA LYS A 150 19.41 -13.92 6.47
C LYS A 150 20.15 -13.47 5.20
N ASP A 151 19.42 -12.81 4.30
CA ASP A 151 19.92 -12.36 3.00
C ASP A 151 19.93 -10.82 2.90
N ALA A 152 19.70 -10.13 4.02
CA ALA A 152 19.56 -8.69 4.07
C ALA A 152 20.82 -7.97 3.60
N LYS A 153 20.62 -6.94 2.79
CA LYS A 153 21.66 -6.06 2.28
C LYS A 153 21.24 -4.62 2.47
N GLY A 154 22.19 -3.76 2.77
CA GLY A 154 21.92 -2.34 2.96
C GLY A 154 21.54 -2.02 4.40
N ASP A 155 20.70 -1.00 4.55
CA ASP A 155 20.34 -0.43 5.86
C ASP A 155 19.00 -0.94 6.41
N THR A 156 18.56 -0.36 7.53
CA THR A 156 17.28 -0.71 8.18
C THR A 156 16.07 -0.53 7.25
N LYS A 157 16.11 0.45 6.34
CA LYS A 157 15.02 0.72 5.40
C LYS A 157 14.98 -0.33 4.31
N ASP A 158 16.15 -0.73 3.81
CA ASP A 158 16.25 -1.83 2.84
C ASP A 158 15.69 -3.13 3.45
N LEU A 159 16.09 -3.45 4.69
CA LEU A 159 15.53 -4.58 5.44
C LEU A 159 14.01 -4.49 5.64
N ALA A 160 13.50 -3.29 5.94
CA ALA A 160 12.06 -3.08 6.09
C ALA A 160 11.29 -3.20 4.77
N LEU A 161 11.91 -2.83 3.63
CA LEU A 161 11.35 -3.07 2.30
C LEU A 161 11.26 -4.57 2.02
N ASP A 162 12.32 -5.32 2.31
CA ASP A 162 12.32 -6.78 2.13
C ASP A 162 11.26 -7.44 3.04
N PHE A 163 11.17 -7.02 4.30
CA PHE A 163 10.12 -7.46 5.23
C PHE A 163 8.72 -7.17 4.66
N LEU A 164 8.49 -5.98 4.10
CA LEU A 164 7.20 -5.60 3.55
C LEU A 164 6.81 -6.49 2.36
N LEU A 165 7.72 -6.60 1.39
CA LEU A 165 7.47 -7.34 0.15
C LEU A 165 7.37 -8.84 0.40
N TYR A 166 8.27 -9.40 1.21
CA TYR A 166 8.23 -10.81 1.59
C TYR A 166 6.96 -11.13 2.37
N GLY A 167 6.62 -10.33 3.39
CA GLY A 167 5.42 -10.56 4.19
C GLY A 167 4.13 -10.52 3.38
N ALA A 168 4.03 -9.60 2.41
CA ALA A 168 2.91 -9.53 1.48
C ALA A 168 2.85 -10.75 0.54
N PHE A 169 3.96 -11.14 -0.09
CA PHE A 169 3.99 -12.34 -0.94
C PHE A 169 3.70 -13.62 -0.15
N ALA A 170 4.30 -13.76 1.03
CA ALA A 170 4.08 -14.88 1.93
C ALA A 170 2.61 -15.00 2.31
N GLU A 171 1.94 -13.87 2.59
CA GLU A 171 0.50 -13.87 2.85
C GLU A 171 -0.32 -14.34 1.64
N ILE A 172 -0.06 -13.77 0.46
CA ILE A 172 -0.75 -14.13 -0.78
C ILE A 172 -0.55 -15.61 -1.12
N PHE A 173 0.62 -16.17 -0.84
CA PHE A 173 0.94 -17.57 -1.07
C PHE A 173 0.57 -18.51 0.08
N GLY A 174 -0.15 -18.02 1.10
CA GLY A 174 -0.65 -18.85 2.20
C GLY A 174 0.46 -19.43 3.07
N ARG A 175 1.53 -18.65 3.31
CA ARG A 175 2.67 -19.06 4.14
C ARG A 175 2.53 -18.53 5.56
N GLU A 176 3.01 -19.29 6.53
CA GLU A 176 2.94 -18.94 7.96
C GLU A 176 3.68 -17.64 8.31
N ASN A 177 4.67 -17.24 7.52
CA ASN A 177 5.42 -15.99 7.71
C ASN A 177 4.73 -14.77 7.06
N GLY A 178 3.55 -14.94 6.46
CA GLY A 178 2.74 -13.84 5.95
C GLY A 178 2.19 -12.94 7.05
N PHE A 179 1.76 -11.72 6.68
CA PHE A 179 1.22 -10.74 7.63
C PHE A 179 0.00 -11.21 8.43
N ASN A 180 -0.69 -12.24 7.96
CA ASN A 180 -1.89 -12.78 8.58
C ASN A 180 -1.77 -14.31 8.68
N LYS A 181 -0.54 -14.81 8.79
CA LYS A 181 -0.20 -16.25 8.87
C LYS A 181 -0.65 -17.06 7.65
N GLY A 182 -0.83 -16.41 6.51
CA GLY A 182 -1.31 -17.05 5.27
C GLY A 182 -2.81 -17.34 5.27
N MET A 183 -3.54 -16.84 6.27
CA MET A 183 -4.97 -17.12 6.44
C MET A 183 -5.87 -16.14 5.70
N GLY A 184 -5.38 -14.94 5.41
CA GLY A 184 -6.13 -13.91 4.67
C GLY A 184 -5.96 -14.06 3.15
N GLY A 185 -4.78 -14.49 2.71
CA GLY A 185 -4.47 -14.65 1.30
C GLY A 185 -4.55 -13.32 0.54
N SER A 186 -4.86 -13.40 -0.76
CA SER A 186 -4.84 -12.23 -1.65
C SER A 186 -5.83 -11.13 -1.31
N MET A 187 -6.97 -11.41 -0.70
CA MET A 187 -8.06 -10.41 -0.57
C MET A 187 -8.19 -9.82 0.82
N HIS A 188 -7.55 -10.43 1.82
CA HIS A 188 -7.73 -10.09 3.24
C HIS A 188 -6.38 -9.89 3.96
N ALA A 189 -5.32 -9.57 3.21
CA ALA A 189 -4.04 -9.20 3.78
C ALA A 189 -4.15 -7.83 4.46
N PHE A 190 -3.53 -7.69 5.64
CA PHE A 190 -3.48 -6.41 6.36
C PHE A 190 -2.26 -6.36 7.29
N PHE A 191 -1.82 -5.15 7.66
CA PHE A 191 -0.68 -4.95 8.56
C PHE A 191 -0.91 -3.74 9.47
N LEU A 192 -1.54 -4.01 10.62
CA LEU A 192 -1.99 -3.00 11.58
C LEU A 192 -0.87 -2.04 12.05
N PRO A 193 0.40 -2.46 12.25
CA PRO A 193 1.44 -1.54 12.71
C PRO A 193 1.72 -0.35 11.77
N PHE A 194 1.32 -0.42 10.50
CA PHE A 194 1.41 0.68 9.53
C PHE A 194 0.04 1.32 9.23
N GLY A 195 -0.97 1.10 10.08
CA GLY A 195 -2.32 1.62 9.87
C GLY A 195 -3.05 0.96 8.70
N ILE A 196 -2.67 -0.27 8.31
CA ILE A 196 -3.30 -1.03 7.23
C ILE A 196 -4.30 -2.01 7.85
N TYR A 197 -5.60 -1.70 7.75
CA TYR A 197 -6.67 -2.47 8.39
C TYR A 197 -7.33 -3.46 7.43
N PRO A 198 -7.93 -4.55 7.98
CA PRO A 198 -8.74 -5.48 7.19
C PRO A 198 -9.94 -4.76 6.56
N ASN A 199 -10.37 -5.31 5.43
CA ASN A 199 -11.60 -4.93 4.71
C ASN A 199 -12.85 -5.57 5.31
#